data_AF-A0AAU9XAN3-F1
#
_entry.id   AF-A0AAU9XAN3-F1
#
_cell.length_a   1.000
_cell.length_b   1.000
_cell.length_c   1.000
_cell.angle_alpha   90.00
_cell.angle_beta   90.00
_cell.angle_gamma   90.00
#
_symmetry.space_group_name_H-M   'P 1'
#
loop_
_entity.id
_entity.type
_entity.pdbx_description
1 polymer ?
#
loop_
_entity_poly.entity_id
_entity_poly.type
_entity_poly.pdbx_seq_one_letter_code
_entity_poly.pdbx_strand_id
1 'polypeptide(L)'
;MAWNSSFLILLASLYLMNLAIAKNPCKTEVNVPGMALKGFVFKKVPVTAPHVCDITCEKDTICQSNNYVIGEKYCELNTRTKEARPENLQPDDLRFYMGRISGRTPLGSIPELPALSCQEIKLSEGEDSISKRYWLDPANAGSSKLVYCDMILEDIDECKGTNNICDQNADCSNTVGFYNCTCKDGFTGMDTHIDKCKGNHSCHVNAKCNNTLGSHVCECQPGYTGNGQACTAEFN
;
A
#
# COMPACT_ATOMS: atom_id res chain seq x y z
N MET A 1 40.55 39.27 34.62
CA MET A 1 40.27 38.24 33.61
C MET A 1 39.11 37.39 34.12
N ALA A 2 37.88 37.86 33.89
CA ALA A 2 36.66 37.13 34.23
C ALA A 2 35.96 36.84 32.91
N TRP A 3 35.97 35.57 32.49
CA TRP A 3 35.24 35.14 31.30
C TRP A 3 33.76 35.14 31.65
N ASN A 4 33.01 35.96 30.93
CA ASN A 4 31.60 36.21 31.17
C ASN A 4 30.81 34.91 30.90
N SER A 5 30.22 34.33 31.96
CA SER A 5 29.51 33.04 31.91
C SER A 5 28.28 33.03 30.98
N SER A 6 27.89 34.18 30.46
CA SER A 6 26.76 34.32 29.53
C SER A 6 27.07 33.86 28.09
N PHE A 7 28.34 33.71 27.71
CA PHE A 7 28.71 33.30 26.33
C PHE A 7 28.79 31.77 26.14
N LEU A 8 28.99 31.01 27.22
CA LEU A 8 29.01 29.54 27.19
C LEU A 8 27.60 28.93 27.13
N ILE A 9 26.58 29.67 27.57
CA ILE A 9 25.18 29.21 27.58
C ILE A 9 24.58 29.26 26.16
N LEU A 10 24.99 30.22 25.33
CA LEU A 10 24.53 30.34 23.93
C LEU A 10 25.11 29.26 23.00
N LEU A 11 26.30 28.72 23.31
CA LEU A 11 26.87 27.57 22.58
C LEU A 11 26.27 26.23 23.04
N ALA A 12 25.82 26.13 24.29
CA ALA A 12 25.11 24.95 24.79
C ALA A 12 23.65 24.86 24.28
N SER A 13 22.98 25.98 23.99
CA SER A 13 21.63 25.98 23.43
C SER A 13 21.56 25.58 21.94
N LEU A 14 22.69 25.59 21.23
CA LEU A 14 22.79 25.07 19.85
C LEU A 14 23.06 23.56 19.81
N TYR A 15 23.33 22.91 20.95
CA TYR A 15 23.58 21.46 21.04
C TYR A 15 22.34 20.63 21.40
N LEU A 16 21.18 21.26 21.59
CA LEU A 16 19.90 20.59 21.89
C LEU A 16 18.80 20.91 20.87
N MET A 17 19.16 21.34 19.66
CA MET A 17 18.32 20.98 18.53
C MET A 17 18.59 19.51 18.25
N ASN A 18 17.78 18.65 18.87
CA ASN A 18 17.51 17.34 18.30
C ASN A 18 17.18 17.61 16.83
N LEU A 19 18.14 17.32 15.94
CA LEU A 19 17.80 16.79 14.64
C LEU A 19 16.87 15.64 14.97
N ALA A 20 15.56 15.87 14.88
CA ALA A 20 14.61 14.80 14.72
C ALA A 20 15.11 14.08 13.48
N ILE A 21 15.91 13.03 13.71
CA ILE A 21 16.29 12.09 12.67
C ILE A 21 14.96 11.72 12.07
N ALA A 22 14.73 12.13 10.82
CA ALA A 22 13.54 11.72 10.09
C ALA A 22 13.48 10.21 10.25
N LYS A 23 12.48 9.72 11.01
CA LYS A 23 12.30 8.30 11.23
C LYS A 23 12.14 7.70 9.84
N ASN A 24 13.16 6.99 9.36
CA ASN A 24 13.15 6.42 8.03
C ASN A 24 11.87 5.58 7.93
N PRO A 25 10.95 5.90 7.01
CA PRO A 25 9.67 5.21 6.94
C PRO A 25 9.93 3.77 6.52
N CYS A 26 9.45 2.81 7.31
CA CYS A 26 9.29 1.45 6.81
C CYS A 26 8.20 1.48 5.73
N LYS A 27 8.46 0.80 4.62
CA LYS A 27 7.62 0.81 3.41
C LYS A 27 6.15 0.58 3.76
N THR A 28 5.32 1.57 3.47
CA THR A 28 3.89 1.39 3.21
C THR A 28 3.68 0.83 1.81
N GLU A 29 2.51 0.26 1.55
CA GLU A 29 2.00 0.08 0.18
C GLU A 29 1.77 1.46 -0.47
N VAL A 30 2.87 2.07 -0.91
CA VAL A 30 2.85 3.24 -1.77
C VAL A 30 2.92 2.71 -3.19
N ASN A 31 2.13 3.29 -4.08
CA ASN A 31 2.37 3.18 -5.52
C ASN A 31 3.87 3.34 -5.78
N VAL A 32 4.50 2.41 -6.48
CA VAL A 32 5.96 2.40 -6.61
C VAL A 32 6.31 3.06 -7.93
N PRO A 33 6.78 4.32 -7.95
CA PRO A 33 7.16 4.98 -9.18
C PRO A 33 8.38 4.29 -9.78
N GLY A 34 8.40 4.16 -11.10
CA GLY A 34 9.48 3.47 -11.80
C GLY A 34 9.47 1.97 -11.60
N MET A 35 8.30 1.37 -11.33
CA MET A 35 8.12 -0.08 -11.25
C MET A 35 6.85 -0.49 -11.99
N ALA A 36 6.82 -1.72 -12.48
CA ALA A 36 5.67 -2.32 -13.11
C ALA A 36 5.57 -3.81 -12.78
N LEU A 37 4.34 -4.28 -12.57
CA LEU A 37 4.07 -5.70 -12.47
C LEU A 37 4.02 -6.29 -13.89
N LYS A 38 4.88 -7.27 -14.17
CA LYS A 38 4.99 -7.90 -15.50
C LYS A 38 4.37 -9.29 -15.53
N GLY A 39 3.89 -9.70 -16.71
CA GLY A 39 3.38 -11.06 -16.95
C GLY A 39 1.91 -11.29 -16.58
N PHE A 40 1.25 -10.36 -15.89
CA PHE A 40 -0.14 -10.51 -15.43
C PHE A 40 -1.13 -9.55 -16.10
N VAL A 41 -0.67 -8.79 -17.10
CA VAL A 41 -1.51 -7.84 -17.83
C VAL A 41 -2.53 -8.60 -18.68
N PHE A 42 -3.82 -8.41 -18.41
CA PHE A 42 -4.89 -9.04 -19.19
C PHE A 42 -5.68 -8.05 -20.05
N LYS A 43 -5.58 -6.75 -19.77
CA LYS A 43 -6.31 -5.71 -20.49
C LYS A 43 -5.53 -4.41 -20.54
N LYS A 44 -5.56 -3.74 -21.69
CA LYS A 44 -5.04 -2.38 -21.86
C LYS A 44 -6.19 -1.41 -22.13
N VAL A 45 -6.24 -0.30 -21.39
CA VAL A 45 -7.32 0.67 -21.48
C VAL A 45 -6.76 2.08 -21.65
N PRO A 46 -7.04 2.78 -22.75
CA PRO A 46 -6.61 4.18 -22.90
C PRO A 46 -7.32 5.06 -21.87
N VAL A 47 -6.57 5.99 -21.27
CA VAL A 47 -7.10 6.90 -20.25
C VAL A 47 -6.60 8.31 -20.44
N THR A 48 -7.31 9.26 -19.84
CA THR A 48 -6.93 10.68 -19.87
C THR A 48 -6.04 11.07 -18.69
N ALA A 49 -6.07 10.30 -17.60
CA ALA A 49 -5.30 10.53 -16.38
C ALA A 49 -5.08 9.24 -15.57
N PRO A 50 -4.06 9.17 -14.69
CA PRO A 50 -3.73 7.96 -13.92
C PRO A 50 -4.87 7.45 -13.03
N HIS A 51 -5.59 8.33 -12.32
CA HIS A 51 -6.69 7.92 -11.42
C HIS A 51 -7.84 7.20 -12.13
N VAL A 52 -7.96 7.36 -13.45
CA VAL A 52 -8.95 6.64 -14.26
C VAL A 52 -8.62 5.15 -14.32
N CYS A 53 -7.34 4.76 -14.15
CA CYS A 53 -6.95 3.37 -14.04
C CYS A 53 -7.55 2.69 -12.81
N ASP A 54 -7.56 3.38 -11.67
CA ASP A 54 -8.14 2.86 -10.43
C ASP A 54 -9.64 2.63 -10.60
N ILE A 55 -10.36 3.64 -11.10
CA ILE A 55 -11.81 3.53 -11.36
C ILE A 55 -12.11 2.39 -12.34
N THR A 56 -11.27 2.22 -13.36
CA THR A 56 -11.43 1.16 -14.36
C THR A 56 -11.18 -0.21 -13.76
N CYS A 57 -10.12 -0.35 -12.95
CA CYS A 57 -9.79 -1.59 -12.24
C CYS A 57 -10.87 -1.95 -11.22
N GLU A 58 -11.42 -0.96 -10.50
CA GLU A 58 -12.47 -1.19 -9.50
C GLU A 58 -13.76 -1.74 -10.11
N LYS A 59 -14.07 -1.37 -11.35
CA LYS A 59 -15.24 -1.87 -12.08
C LYS A 59 -15.04 -3.25 -12.69
N ASP A 60 -13.81 -3.75 -12.74
CA ASP A 60 -13.47 -5.04 -13.31
C ASP A 60 -13.21 -6.05 -12.18
N THR A 61 -14.01 -7.10 -12.11
CA THR A 61 -13.94 -8.08 -11.01
C THR A 61 -12.65 -8.90 -11.03
N ILE A 62 -11.98 -9.00 -12.17
CA ILE A 62 -10.74 -9.77 -12.34
C ILE A 62 -9.53 -8.89 -12.00
N CYS A 63 -9.63 -7.57 -12.16
CA CYS A 63 -8.51 -6.67 -11.90
C CYS A 63 -8.07 -6.69 -10.44
N GLN A 64 -6.79 -6.95 -10.20
CA GLN A 64 -6.19 -6.98 -8.86
C GLN A 64 -5.25 -5.79 -8.62
N SER A 65 -4.62 -5.29 -9.67
CA SER A 65 -3.77 -4.10 -9.66
C SER A 65 -3.66 -3.54 -11.08
N ASN A 66 -2.97 -2.43 -11.27
CA ASN A 66 -2.73 -1.90 -12.61
C ASN A 66 -1.34 -1.23 -12.73
N ASN A 67 -0.82 -1.13 -13.95
CA ASN A 67 0.29 -0.25 -14.27
C ASN A 67 -0.23 0.90 -15.13
N TYR A 68 0.05 2.14 -14.75
CA TYR A 68 -0.16 3.30 -15.61
C TYR A 68 1.07 3.55 -16.48
N VAL A 69 0.88 3.69 -17.80
CA VAL A 69 1.93 4.00 -18.77
C VAL A 69 1.96 5.51 -19.03
N ILE A 70 3.04 6.17 -18.62
CA ILE A 70 3.11 7.64 -18.51
C ILE A 70 2.99 8.34 -19.87
N GLY A 71 3.78 7.90 -20.85
CA GLY A 71 3.86 8.55 -22.16
C GLY A 71 2.64 8.29 -23.04
N GLU A 72 2.23 7.03 -23.12
CA GLU A 72 1.14 6.57 -24.00
C GLU A 72 -0.25 6.75 -23.37
N LYS A 73 -0.33 7.06 -22.07
CA LYS A 73 -1.55 7.32 -21.31
C LYS A 73 -2.59 6.19 -21.44
N TYR A 74 -2.19 4.98 -21.07
CA TYR A 74 -3.11 3.86 -20.86
C TYR A 74 -2.77 3.10 -19.59
N CYS A 75 -3.74 2.32 -19.13
CA CYS A 75 -3.62 1.42 -18.01
C CYS A 75 -3.42 -0.01 -18.51
N GLU A 76 -2.47 -0.72 -17.93
CA GLU A 76 -2.33 -2.17 -18.02
C GLU A 76 -2.97 -2.78 -16.77
N LEU A 77 -4.18 -3.35 -16.90
CA LEU A 77 -4.85 -4.01 -15.78
C LEU A 77 -4.22 -5.39 -15.55
N ASN A 78 -3.95 -5.72 -14.29
CA ASN A 78 -3.28 -6.95 -13.89
C ASN A 78 -4.23 -7.89 -13.14
N THR A 79 -4.06 -9.19 -13.36
CA THR A 79 -4.78 -10.26 -12.62
C THR A 79 -4.12 -10.61 -11.28
N ARG A 80 -3.04 -9.92 -10.91
CA ARG A 80 -2.27 -10.14 -9.69
C ARG A 80 -1.89 -8.83 -9.02
N THR A 81 -1.50 -8.94 -7.76
CA THR A 81 -0.84 -7.87 -7.02
C THR A 81 0.67 -8.13 -6.96
N LYS A 82 1.44 -7.17 -6.47
CA LYS A 82 2.89 -7.35 -6.26
C LYS A 82 3.19 -8.40 -5.18
N GLU A 83 2.28 -8.63 -4.25
CA GLU A 83 2.44 -9.56 -3.14
C GLU A 83 2.35 -11.02 -3.63
N ALA A 84 1.52 -11.32 -4.63
CA ALA A 84 1.36 -12.67 -5.16
C ALA A 84 2.68 -13.29 -5.64
N ARG A 85 3.53 -12.49 -6.30
CA ARG A 85 4.85 -12.87 -6.83
C ARG A 85 5.79 -11.66 -6.88
N PRO A 86 6.47 -11.35 -5.76
CA PRO A 86 7.27 -10.14 -5.62
C PRO A 86 8.34 -9.97 -6.71
N GLU A 87 8.90 -11.06 -7.22
CA GLU A 87 9.90 -11.08 -8.29
C GLU A 87 9.41 -10.54 -9.65
N ASN A 88 8.09 -10.52 -9.87
CA ASN A 88 7.51 -9.98 -11.10
C ASN A 88 7.27 -8.47 -11.05
N LEU A 89 7.42 -7.84 -9.88
CA LEU A 89 7.47 -6.40 -9.77
C LEU A 89 8.88 -5.93 -10.12
N GLN A 90 9.03 -5.35 -11.32
CA GLN A 90 10.33 -5.01 -11.89
C GLN A 90 10.45 -3.50 -12.13
N PRO A 91 11.67 -2.92 -12.05
CA PRO A 91 11.92 -1.54 -12.39
C PRO A 91 11.52 -1.20 -13.83
N ASP A 92 10.79 -0.10 -14.02
CA ASP A 92 10.33 0.43 -15.30
C ASP A 92 9.96 1.92 -15.16
N ASP A 93 10.86 2.81 -15.55
CA ASP A 93 10.70 4.27 -15.42
C ASP A 93 9.57 4.87 -16.26
N LEU A 94 9.03 4.11 -17.23
CA LEU A 94 7.92 4.55 -18.08
C LEU A 94 6.57 4.14 -17.51
N ARG A 95 6.57 3.43 -16.38
CA ARG A 95 5.38 2.86 -15.75
C ARG A 95 5.29 3.22 -14.28
N PHE A 96 4.06 3.18 -13.81
CA PHE A 96 3.71 3.44 -12.43
C PHE A 96 2.78 2.32 -11.95
N TYR A 97 3.26 1.45 -11.07
CA TYR A 97 2.46 0.40 -10.47
C TYR A 97 1.49 0.97 -9.42
N MET A 98 0.24 0.54 -9.51
CA MET A 98 -0.86 0.97 -8.65
C MET A 98 -1.57 -0.26 -8.09
N GLY A 99 -1.57 -0.38 -6.76
CA GLY A 99 -2.31 -1.42 -6.04
C GLY A 99 -3.79 -1.07 -5.98
N ARG A 100 -4.67 -2.10 -5.97
CA ARG A 100 -6.11 -1.90 -5.79
C ARG A 100 -6.44 -1.92 -4.30
N ILE A 101 -7.02 -0.82 -3.80
CA ILE A 101 -7.26 -0.63 -2.37
C ILE A 101 -8.63 -1.17 -1.93
N SER A 102 -9.64 -1.21 -2.83
CA SER A 102 -11.00 -1.55 -2.45
C SER A 102 -11.74 -2.42 -3.47
N GLY A 103 -12.74 -3.17 -2.98
CA GLY A 103 -13.65 -3.97 -3.80
C GLY A 103 -12.99 -5.10 -4.59
N ARG A 104 -11.79 -5.54 -4.19
CA ARG A 104 -11.03 -6.58 -4.88
C ARG A 104 -11.68 -7.95 -4.67
N THR A 105 -11.90 -8.67 -5.77
CA THR A 105 -12.28 -10.10 -5.71
C THR A 105 -11.08 -10.90 -5.22
N PRO A 106 -11.17 -11.70 -4.15
CA PRO A 106 -10.04 -12.47 -3.66
C PRO A 106 -9.50 -13.42 -4.73
N LEU A 107 -8.18 -13.50 -4.84
CA LEU A 107 -7.51 -14.39 -5.79
C LEU A 107 -7.96 -15.85 -5.59
N GLY A 108 -8.28 -16.54 -6.69
CA GLY A 108 -8.78 -17.92 -6.68
C GLY A 108 -10.24 -18.06 -6.25
N SER A 109 -10.98 -16.99 -5.96
CA SER A 109 -12.40 -17.10 -5.56
C SER A 109 -13.36 -17.33 -6.73
N ILE A 110 -12.96 -16.98 -7.96
CA ILE A 110 -13.74 -17.16 -9.19
C ILE A 110 -12.89 -17.86 -10.28
N PRO A 111 -13.51 -18.61 -11.21
CA PRO A 111 -12.77 -19.40 -12.20
C PRO A 111 -11.99 -18.55 -13.21
N GLU A 112 -12.39 -17.29 -13.43
CA GLU A 112 -11.72 -16.31 -14.30
C GLU A 112 -10.51 -15.66 -13.63
N LEU A 113 -10.35 -15.84 -12.32
CA LEU A 113 -9.23 -15.35 -11.53
C LEU A 113 -8.60 -16.52 -10.74
N PRO A 114 -8.11 -17.57 -11.42
CA PRO A 114 -7.49 -18.69 -10.73
C PRO A 114 -6.11 -18.29 -10.22
N ALA A 115 -5.67 -18.88 -9.11
CA ALA A 115 -4.26 -18.85 -8.70
C ALA A 115 -3.47 -20.01 -9.32
N LEU A 116 -2.15 -19.96 -9.37
CA LEU A 116 -1.34 -21.12 -9.75
C LEU A 116 -1.13 -22.07 -8.57
N SER A 117 -1.22 -21.58 -7.32
CA SER A 117 -1.10 -22.40 -6.11
C SER A 117 -1.83 -21.78 -4.92
N CYS A 118 -2.08 -22.58 -3.88
CA CYS A 118 -2.59 -22.09 -2.60
C CYS A 118 -1.63 -21.08 -1.95
N GLN A 119 -0.32 -21.28 -2.10
CA GLN A 119 0.72 -20.34 -1.66
C GLN A 119 0.63 -18.98 -2.36
N GLU A 120 0.26 -18.93 -3.64
CA GLU A 120 0.09 -17.65 -4.34
C GLU A 120 -1.14 -16.89 -3.83
N ILE A 121 -2.26 -17.58 -3.60
CA ILE A 121 -3.43 -16.99 -2.91
C ILE A 121 -2.97 -16.44 -1.58
N LYS A 122 -2.10 -17.19 -0.90
CA LYS A 122 -1.66 -16.83 0.42
C LYS A 122 -0.87 -15.53 0.46
N LEU A 123 0.14 -15.43 -0.39
CA LEU A 123 0.94 -14.22 -0.52
C LEU A 123 0.08 -13.03 -0.97
N SER A 124 -0.93 -13.25 -1.82
CA SER A 124 -1.77 -12.18 -2.37
C SER A 124 -2.90 -11.70 -1.44
N GLU A 125 -3.46 -12.57 -0.61
CA GLU A 125 -4.64 -12.29 0.25
C GLU A 125 -4.30 -12.21 1.74
N GLY A 126 -3.15 -12.73 2.17
CA GLY A 126 -2.70 -12.69 3.55
C GLY A 126 -3.71 -13.26 4.55
N GLU A 127 -4.01 -12.49 5.60
CA GLU A 127 -4.92 -12.85 6.69
C GLU A 127 -6.38 -13.09 6.22
N ASP A 128 -6.79 -12.53 5.07
CA ASP A 128 -8.15 -12.69 4.55
C ASP A 128 -8.39 -14.08 3.92
N SER A 129 -7.34 -14.86 3.70
CA SER A 129 -7.45 -16.22 3.16
C SER A 129 -7.80 -17.25 4.24
N ILE A 130 -8.73 -18.15 3.91
CA ILE A 130 -9.25 -19.17 4.83
C ILE A 130 -9.18 -20.56 4.18
N SER A 131 -9.13 -21.62 4.99
CA SER A 131 -9.18 -22.98 4.45
C SER A 131 -10.53 -23.26 3.78
N LYS A 132 -10.52 -23.37 2.44
CA LYS A 132 -11.70 -23.63 1.60
C LYS A 132 -11.26 -24.07 0.21
N ARG A 133 -12.23 -24.27 -0.69
CA ARG A 133 -11.93 -24.51 -2.11
C ARG A 133 -11.70 -23.21 -2.88
N TYR A 134 -10.66 -23.21 -3.69
CA TYR A 134 -10.25 -22.12 -4.58
C TYR A 134 -10.04 -22.65 -6.00
N TRP A 135 -10.19 -21.78 -6.98
CA TRP A 135 -9.88 -22.04 -8.37
C TRP A 135 -8.38 -21.93 -8.59
N LEU A 136 -7.76 -23.03 -8.98
CA LEU A 136 -6.35 -23.11 -9.31
C LEU A 136 -6.15 -23.50 -10.78
N ASP A 137 -5.18 -22.88 -11.45
CA ASP A 137 -4.67 -23.28 -12.76
C ASP A 137 -3.14 -23.40 -12.67
N PRO A 138 -2.59 -24.46 -12.07
CA PRO A 138 -1.15 -24.57 -11.82
C PRO A 138 -0.27 -24.53 -13.08
N ALA A 139 -0.84 -24.93 -14.22
CA ALA A 139 -0.15 -24.95 -15.50
C ALA A 139 -0.28 -23.62 -16.27
N ASN A 140 -1.08 -22.67 -15.77
CA ASN A 140 -1.47 -21.46 -16.49
C ASN A 140 -1.99 -21.77 -17.91
N ALA A 141 -2.73 -22.88 -18.05
CA ALA A 141 -3.22 -23.38 -19.32
C ALA A 141 -4.57 -22.79 -19.72
N GLY A 142 -5.14 -21.92 -18.88
CA GLY A 142 -6.50 -21.39 -18.99
C GLY A 142 -7.58 -22.36 -18.51
N SER A 143 -7.19 -23.48 -17.87
CA SER A 143 -8.12 -24.49 -17.38
C SER A 143 -8.10 -24.56 -15.85
N SER A 144 -8.93 -23.74 -15.20
CA SER A 144 -9.01 -23.71 -13.74
C SER A 144 -9.79 -24.91 -13.18
N LYS A 145 -9.33 -25.41 -12.03
CA LYS A 145 -9.95 -26.50 -11.27
C LYS A 145 -10.18 -26.05 -9.84
N LEU A 146 -11.30 -26.48 -9.28
CA LEU A 146 -11.65 -26.20 -7.89
C LEU A 146 -10.90 -27.16 -6.96
N VAL A 147 -9.93 -26.65 -6.20
CA VAL A 147 -9.03 -27.39 -5.31
C VAL A 147 -9.19 -26.89 -3.87
N TYR A 148 -9.16 -27.78 -2.91
CA TYR A 148 -9.18 -27.39 -1.49
C TYR A 148 -7.78 -26.96 -1.05
N CYS A 149 -7.67 -25.74 -0.53
CA CYS A 149 -6.47 -25.21 0.10
C CYS A 149 -6.66 -25.24 1.60
N ASP A 150 -5.77 -25.94 2.32
CA ASP A 150 -5.69 -25.84 3.77
C ASP A 150 -4.64 -24.78 4.15
N MET A 151 -5.10 -23.57 4.42
CA MET A 151 -4.22 -22.43 4.74
C MET A 151 -3.47 -22.60 6.06
N ILE A 152 -3.84 -23.59 6.88
CA ILE A 152 -3.19 -23.88 8.17
C ILE A 152 -2.05 -24.89 8.00
N LEU A 153 -2.27 -25.95 7.23
CA LEU A 153 -1.28 -27.02 7.04
C LEU A 153 -0.24 -26.69 5.97
N GLU A 154 -0.59 -25.85 5.01
CA GLU A 154 0.35 -25.34 4.00
C GLU A 154 1.04 -24.04 4.43
N ASP A 155 0.96 -23.69 5.72
CA ASP A 155 1.61 -22.50 6.25
C ASP A 155 3.12 -22.55 6.04
N ILE A 156 3.64 -21.49 5.43
CA ILE A 156 5.07 -21.28 5.25
C ILE A 156 5.44 -20.16 6.20
N ASP A 157 6.42 -20.41 7.07
CA ASP A 157 6.99 -19.35 7.88
C ASP A 157 7.79 -18.40 6.99
N GLU A 158 7.15 -17.35 6.49
CA GLU A 158 7.77 -16.39 5.58
C GLU A 158 8.97 -15.68 6.27
N CYS A 159 8.94 -15.57 7.59
CA CYS A 159 10.04 -14.99 8.37
C CYS A 159 11.31 -15.87 8.41
N LYS A 160 11.20 -17.16 8.06
CA LYS A 160 12.35 -18.08 7.98
C LYS A 160 12.93 -18.23 6.57
N GLY A 161 12.38 -17.53 5.58
CA GLY A 161 12.89 -17.52 4.21
C GLY A 161 14.29 -16.91 4.08
N THR A 162 15.01 -17.26 3.01
CA THR A 162 16.36 -16.73 2.72
C THR A 162 16.37 -15.30 2.18
N ASN A 163 15.21 -14.75 1.80
CA ASN A 163 15.06 -13.36 1.35
C ASN A 163 14.44 -12.52 2.48
N ASN A 164 15.03 -11.36 2.78
CA ASN A 164 14.48 -10.40 3.75
C ASN A 164 13.12 -9.90 3.27
N ILE A 165 12.06 -10.51 3.78
CA ILE A 165 10.67 -10.20 3.43
C ILE A 165 10.21 -8.88 4.08
N CYS A 166 10.69 -8.57 5.28
CA CYS A 166 10.47 -7.29 5.95
C CYS A 166 11.62 -6.30 5.70
N ASP A 167 11.36 -5.01 5.90
CA ASP A 167 12.39 -3.98 5.95
C ASP A 167 13.43 -4.30 7.05
N GLN A 168 14.69 -3.90 6.86
CA GLN A 168 15.75 -4.11 7.86
C GLN A 168 15.41 -3.52 9.25
N ASN A 169 14.53 -2.50 9.29
CA ASN A 169 14.05 -1.84 10.51
C ASN A 169 12.67 -2.35 10.98
N ALA A 170 12.20 -3.46 10.44
CA ALA A 170 10.98 -4.13 10.88
C ALA A 170 11.29 -5.56 11.35
N ASP A 171 10.57 -6.00 12.38
CA ASP A 171 10.53 -7.36 12.87
C ASP A 171 9.45 -8.15 12.14
N CYS A 172 9.79 -9.35 11.69
CA CYS A 172 8.84 -10.26 11.04
C CYS A 172 8.19 -11.16 12.08
N SER A 173 6.87 -11.28 12.03
CA SER A 173 6.09 -12.20 12.86
C SER A 173 5.24 -13.10 11.98
N ASN A 174 5.49 -14.41 12.03
CA ASN A 174 4.69 -15.39 11.31
C ASN A 174 3.38 -15.66 12.07
N THR A 175 2.28 -15.75 11.34
CA THR A 175 0.95 -16.15 11.79
C THR A 175 0.48 -17.31 10.94
N VAL A 176 -0.53 -18.06 11.40
CA VAL A 176 -1.03 -19.22 10.65
C VAL A 176 -1.59 -18.75 9.34
N GLY A 177 -0.76 -18.93 8.32
CA GLY A 177 -0.95 -18.31 7.06
C GLY A 177 -0.94 -16.79 7.13
N PHE A 178 0.22 -16.15 7.20
CA PHE A 178 0.50 -14.73 6.88
C PHE A 178 1.67 -14.31 7.76
N TYR A 179 2.33 -13.21 7.42
CA TYR A 179 3.35 -12.63 8.27
C TYR A 179 3.12 -11.13 8.39
N ASN A 180 3.34 -10.60 9.59
CA ASN A 180 3.28 -9.17 9.84
C ASN A 180 4.69 -8.61 10.07
N CYS A 181 5.01 -7.53 9.35
CA CYS A 181 6.25 -6.77 9.52
C CYS A 181 5.98 -5.57 10.45
N THR A 182 6.30 -5.71 11.74
CA THR A 182 6.14 -4.64 12.73
C THR A 182 7.39 -3.80 12.83
N CYS A 183 7.27 -2.47 12.76
CA CYS A 183 8.44 -1.58 12.86
C CYS A 183 9.11 -1.69 14.24
N LYS A 184 10.45 -1.73 14.25
CA LYS A 184 11.23 -1.70 15.50
C LYS A 184 11.01 -0.39 16.24
N ASP A 185 11.19 -0.42 17.57
CA ASP A 185 11.05 0.76 18.43
C ASP A 185 11.86 1.95 17.91
N GLY A 186 11.20 3.10 17.79
CA GLY A 186 11.80 4.33 17.26
C GLY A 186 11.64 4.52 15.74
N PHE A 187 11.23 3.48 15.01
CA PHE A 187 10.82 3.55 13.61
C PHE A 187 9.28 3.62 13.51
N THR A 188 8.77 4.26 12.47
CA THR A 188 7.32 4.36 12.23
C THR A 188 7.03 3.94 10.80
N GLY A 189 6.27 2.85 10.65
CA GLY A 189 5.50 2.54 9.46
C GLY A 189 4.12 3.17 9.59
N MET A 190 3.51 3.55 8.48
CA MET A 190 2.11 3.98 8.50
C MET A 190 1.27 2.71 8.64
N ASP A 191 0.91 2.34 9.87
CA ASP A 191 -0.22 1.44 10.08
C ASP A 191 -1.43 2.07 9.40
N THR A 192 -2.02 1.32 8.46
CA THR A 192 -3.26 1.67 7.73
C THR A 192 -4.46 1.87 8.66
N HIS A 193 -4.31 1.57 9.96
CA HIS A 193 -5.36 1.64 10.99
C HIS A 193 -5.28 2.85 11.95
N ILE A 194 -4.31 3.75 11.81
CA ILE A 194 -4.27 4.95 12.66
C ILE A 194 -5.26 6.00 12.12
N ASP A 195 -6.29 6.32 12.90
CA ASP A 195 -7.23 7.42 12.64
C ASP A 195 -6.48 8.76 12.65
N LYS A 196 -6.21 9.29 11.46
CA LYS A 196 -5.46 10.54 11.26
C LYS A 196 -6.26 11.78 11.67
N CYS A 197 -7.56 11.63 11.96
CA CYS A 197 -8.38 12.69 12.53
C CYS A 197 -8.31 12.78 14.06
N LYS A 198 -7.72 11.80 14.75
CA LYS A 198 -7.49 11.82 16.20
C LYS A 198 -6.13 12.41 16.61
N GLY A 199 -5.28 12.77 15.65
CA GLY A 199 -3.96 13.36 15.86
C GLY A 199 -3.85 14.80 15.37
N ASN A 200 -2.61 15.32 15.28
CA ASN A 200 -2.34 16.64 14.71
C ASN A 200 -2.56 16.58 13.19
N HIS A 201 -3.69 17.14 12.71
CA HIS A 201 -4.08 17.12 11.29
C HIS A 201 -3.93 18.52 10.67
N SER A 202 -3.63 18.57 9.37
CA SER A 202 -3.43 19.84 8.64
C SER A 202 -4.73 20.48 8.15
N CYS A 203 -5.90 19.98 8.56
CA CYS A 203 -7.18 20.57 8.19
C CYS A 203 -7.36 21.97 8.78
N HIS A 204 -7.96 22.85 7.98
CA HIS A 204 -8.37 24.18 8.43
C HIS A 204 -9.35 24.07 9.61
N VAL A 205 -9.37 25.07 10.50
CA VAL A 205 -10.31 25.10 11.65
C VAL A 205 -11.78 25.01 11.22
N ASN A 206 -12.09 25.52 10.02
CA ASN A 206 -13.43 25.45 9.40
C ASN A 206 -13.54 24.31 8.38
N ALA A 207 -12.74 23.25 8.53
CA ALA A 207 -12.83 22.04 7.72
C ALA A 207 -13.08 20.82 8.61
N LYS A 208 -13.90 19.89 8.11
CA LYS A 208 -14.12 18.58 8.71
C LYS A 208 -13.03 17.63 8.22
N CYS A 209 -12.37 16.95 9.17
CA CYS A 209 -11.46 15.85 8.87
C CYS A 209 -12.27 14.56 8.69
N ASN A 210 -12.08 13.89 7.54
CA ASN A 210 -12.60 12.57 7.26
C ASN A 210 -11.41 11.61 7.11
N ASN A 211 -11.34 10.60 7.98
CA ASN A 211 -10.26 9.63 7.97
C ASN A 211 -10.34 8.74 6.71
N THR A 212 -9.21 8.46 6.08
CA THR A 212 -9.11 7.57 4.92
C THR A 212 -8.03 6.51 5.13
N LEU A 213 -8.06 5.41 4.38
CA LEU A 213 -7.04 4.35 4.49
C LEU A 213 -5.65 4.93 4.23
N GLY A 214 -4.82 4.95 5.27
CA GLY A 214 -3.48 5.54 5.21
C GLY A 214 -3.41 7.06 5.11
N SER A 215 -4.51 7.83 5.26
CA SER A 215 -4.50 9.30 5.20
C SER A 215 -5.73 9.95 5.88
N HIS A 216 -5.97 11.23 5.62
CA HIS A 216 -7.20 11.94 5.92
C HIS A 216 -7.50 12.95 4.80
N VAL A 217 -8.79 13.21 4.58
CA VAL A 217 -9.27 14.25 3.68
C VAL A 217 -9.90 15.37 4.53
N CYS A 218 -9.58 16.62 4.20
CA CYS A 218 -10.16 17.79 4.83
C CYS A 218 -11.21 18.38 3.89
N GLU A 219 -12.42 18.63 4.39
CA GLU A 219 -13.53 19.18 3.61
C GLU A 219 -14.05 20.46 4.30
N CYS A 220 -14.10 21.59 3.60
CA CYS A 220 -14.60 22.84 4.18
C CYS A 220 -16.06 22.69 4.64
N GLN A 221 -16.37 23.23 5.81
CA GLN A 221 -17.72 23.20 6.36
C GLN A 221 -18.68 24.09 5.55
N PRO A 222 -20.00 23.84 5.62
CA PRO A 222 -20.99 24.67 4.94
C PRO A 222 -20.82 26.17 5.24
N GLY A 223 -20.86 27.02 4.20
CA GLY A 223 -20.58 28.45 4.30
C GLY A 223 -19.11 28.84 4.08
N TYR A 224 -18.24 27.87 3.81
CA TYR A 224 -16.83 28.08 3.48
C TYR A 224 -16.43 27.31 2.22
N THR A 225 -15.54 27.90 1.42
CA THR A 225 -14.94 27.23 0.25
C THR A 225 -13.42 27.26 0.27
N GLY A 226 -12.80 26.27 -0.38
CA GLY A 226 -11.37 26.09 -0.40
C GLY A 226 -10.96 24.62 -0.52
N ASN A 227 -9.70 24.32 -0.20
CA ASN A 227 -9.10 22.99 -0.37
C ASN A 227 -9.10 22.15 0.93
N GLY A 228 -9.86 22.57 1.94
CA GLY A 228 -9.91 21.91 3.26
C GLY A 228 -8.73 22.22 4.18
N GLN A 229 -7.59 22.68 3.68
CA GLN A 229 -6.46 23.18 4.48
C GLN A 229 -6.49 24.71 4.63
N ALA A 230 -7.06 25.39 3.65
CA ALA A 230 -7.46 26.79 3.71
C ALA A 230 -8.94 26.88 3.29
N CYS A 231 -9.79 27.37 4.20
CA CYS A 231 -11.21 27.59 3.91
C CYS A 231 -11.56 29.06 4.17
N THR A 232 -12.09 29.74 3.16
CA THR A 232 -12.53 31.15 3.22
C THR A 232 -14.04 31.20 3.26
N ALA A 233 -14.59 32.12 4.07
CA ALA A 233 -16.05 32.30 4.17
C ALA A 233 -16.60 32.81 2.84
N GLU A 234 -17.66 32.18 2.35
CA GLU A 234 -18.45 32.74 1.25
C GLU A 234 -19.45 33.72 1.84
N PHE A 235 -19.15 35.02 1.70
CA PHE A 235 -20.14 36.06 1.94
C PHE A 235 -20.99 36.18 0.67
N ASN A 236 -22.17 35.55 0.68
CA ASN A 236 -23.29 35.98 -0.16
C ASN A 236 -24.13 37.00 0.61
#